data_AF-A0A947XBS4-F1
#
_entry.id   AF-A0A947XBS4-F1
#
_cell.length_a   1.000
_cell.length_b   1.000
_cell.length_c   1.000
_cell.angle_alpha   90.00
_cell.angle_beta   90.00
_cell.angle_gamma   90.00
#
_symmetry.space_group_name_H-M   'P 1'
#
loop_
_entity.id
_entity.type
_entity.pdbx_description
1 polymer ?
#
loop_
_entity_poly.entity_id
_entity_poly.type
_entity_poly.pdbx_seq_one_letter_code
_entity_poly.pdbx_strand_id
1 'polypeptide(L)'
;MRPCDLEKIREIVFHDVPAGQAERALILLEGLDGLVVTVGPQGNCLLVRYHICEYTLESLEMALASQGFHLDNSLLSKLRRALAYFSESVQRRNVAADEPDIKSQQAFINVYERHLHGDRDDTPEEWRGYK
;
A
#
# COMPACT_ATOMS: atom_id res chain seq x y z
N MET A 1 3.75 10.63 7.13
CA MET A 1 3.04 9.33 7.08
C MET A 1 3.18 8.68 8.45
N ARG A 2 2.15 8.07 9.04
CA ARG A 2 2.35 7.37 10.33
C ARG A 2 3.23 6.14 10.10
N PRO A 3 4.09 5.74 11.05
CA PRO A 3 4.99 4.60 10.87
C PRO A 3 4.25 3.29 10.55
N CYS A 4 3.02 3.12 11.03
CA CYS A 4 2.17 1.97 10.74
C CYS A 4 1.64 1.88 9.29
N ASP A 5 1.68 2.96 8.51
CA ASP A 5 1.27 2.92 7.09
C ASP A 5 2.34 2.26 6.18
N LEU A 6 3.58 2.18 6.65
CA LEU A 6 4.75 1.70 5.89
C LEU A 6 4.95 0.18 6.02
N GLU A 7 4.41 -0.45 7.05
CA GLU A 7 4.38 -1.90 7.15
C GLU A 7 3.27 -2.47 6.25
N LYS A 8 3.61 -3.48 5.44
CA LYS A 8 2.67 -4.18 4.57
C LYS A 8 2.60 -5.64 4.93
N ILE A 9 1.38 -6.16 4.91
CA ILE A 9 1.11 -7.60 5.00
C ILE A 9 0.51 -8.01 3.65
N ARG A 10 1.18 -8.94 2.98
CA ARG A 10 0.77 -9.45 1.66
C ARG A 10 0.75 -10.97 1.67
N GLU A 11 -0.06 -11.50 0.77
CA GLU A 11 -0.16 -12.94 0.53
C GLU A 11 0.52 -13.24 -0.81
N ILE A 12 1.44 -14.19 -0.80
CA ILE A 12 2.07 -14.77 -1.99
C ILE A 12 1.44 -16.15 -2.18
N VAL A 13 0.67 -16.32 -3.23
CA VAL A 13 -0.01 -17.58 -3.55
C VAL A 13 0.82 -18.35 -4.56
N PHE A 14 1.10 -19.61 -4.28
CA PHE A 14 1.83 -20.52 -5.16
C PHE A 14 0.86 -21.35 -6.00
N HIS A 15 1.33 -21.78 -7.16
CA HIS A 15 0.65 -22.78 -7.95
C HIS A 15 0.71 -24.14 -7.23
N ASP A 16 -0.30 -24.99 -7.41
CA ASP A 16 -0.37 -26.31 -6.74
C ASP A 16 0.77 -27.27 -7.14
N VAL A 17 1.39 -26.99 -8.29
CA VAL A 17 2.47 -27.79 -8.86
C VAL A 17 3.69 -26.90 -9.14
N PRO A 18 4.90 -27.30 -8.71
CA PRO A 18 5.21 -28.45 -7.85
C PRO A 18 4.68 -28.32 -6.42
N ALA A 19 4.47 -29.44 -5.72
CA ALA A 19 4.01 -29.42 -4.33
C ALA A 19 5.12 -28.92 -3.38
N GLY A 20 4.71 -28.42 -2.20
CA GLY A 20 5.65 -27.95 -1.16
C GLY A 20 6.39 -26.64 -1.49
N GLN A 21 5.90 -25.89 -2.48
CA GLN A 21 6.51 -24.60 -2.86
C GLN A 21 6.47 -23.57 -1.73
N ALA A 22 5.35 -23.47 -1.00
CA ALA A 22 5.24 -22.51 0.09
C ALA A 22 6.27 -22.79 1.19
N GLU A 23 6.43 -24.05 1.62
CA GLU A 23 7.43 -24.42 2.64
C GLU A 23 8.86 -24.17 2.18
N ARG A 24 9.19 -24.51 0.94
CA ARG A 24 10.52 -24.22 0.36
C ARG A 24 10.78 -22.73 0.25
N ALA A 25 9.77 -21.94 -0.10
CA ALA A 25 9.88 -20.49 -0.18
C ALA A 25 9.99 -19.86 1.23
N LEU A 26 9.32 -20.42 2.23
CA LEU A 26 9.48 -20.00 3.63
C LEU A 26 10.94 -20.11 4.06
N ILE A 27 11.56 -21.29 3.88
CA ILE A 27 12.96 -21.53 4.24
C ILE A 27 13.90 -20.55 3.53
N LEU A 28 13.61 -20.22 2.27
CA LEU A 28 14.40 -19.27 1.50
C LEU A 28 14.28 -17.84 2.04
N LEU A 29 13.09 -17.45 2.50
CA LEU A 29 12.80 -16.08 2.94
C LEU A 29 13.04 -15.84 4.43
N GLU A 30 13.04 -16.86 5.29
CA GLU A 30 13.28 -16.76 6.74
C GLU A 30 14.63 -16.14 7.10
N GLY A 31 15.60 -16.13 6.19
CA GLY A 31 16.92 -15.52 6.39
C GLY A 31 17.04 -14.05 6.04
N LEU A 32 15.95 -13.38 5.62
CA LEU A 32 15.98 -11.97 5.23
C LEU A 32 15.66 -11.06 6.41
N ASP A 33 16.58 -10.15 6.74
CA ASP A 33 16.37 -9.15 7.79
C ASP A 33 15.15 -8.27 7.51
N GLY A 34 14.32 -8.00 8.52
CA GLY A 34 13.15 -7.12 8.38
C GLY A 34 11.95 -7.74 7.64
N LEU A 35 12.06 -9.00 7.18
CA LEU A 35 10.96 -9.75 6.57
C LEU A 35 10.44 -10.82 7.53
N VAL A 36 9.14 -10.77 7.84
CA VAL A 36 8.46 -11.83 8.60
C VAL A 36 7.61 -12.64 7.65
N VAL A 37 7.84 -13.95 7.59
CA VAL A 37 7.12 -14.86 6.71
C VAL A 37 6.40 -15.92 7.54
N THR A 38 5.19 -16.27 7.15
CA THR A 38 4.40 -17.31 7.82
C THR A 38 3.61 -18.10 6.77
N VAL A 39 3.46 -19.40 6.97
CA VAL A 39 2.64 -20.23 6.08
C VAL A 39 1.17 -19.92 6.31
N GLY A 40 0.43 -19.69 5.23
CA GLY A 40 -1.01 -19.47 5.30
C GLY A 40 -1.78 -20.76 5.61
N PRO A 41 -3.06 -20.64 6.02
CA PRO A 41 -3.85 -21.77 6.50
C PRO A 41 -4.09 -22.87 5.46
N GLN A 42 -3.97 -22.55 4.17
CA GLN A 42 -4.18 -23.49 3.06
C GLN A 42 -2.90 -24.22 2.63
N GLY A 43 -1.73 -23.86 3.20
CA GLY A 43 -0.45 -24.50 2.90
C GLY A 43 0.14 -24.21 1.50
N ASN A 44 -0.60 -23.53 0.62
CA ASN A 44 -0.15 -23.12 -0.71
C ASN A 44 0.11 -21.61 -0.81
N CYS A 45 0.05 -20.88 0.29
CA CYS A 45 0.33 -19.45 0.33
C CYS A 45 1.26 -19.09 1.49
N LEU A 46 1.99 -17.99 1.31
CA LEU A 46 2.82 -17.36 2.33
C LEU A 46 2.27 -15.99 2.66
N LEU A 47 2.13 -15.71 3.94
CA LEU A 47 1.89 -14.37 4.46
C LEU A 47 3.24 -13.72 4.73
N VAL A 48 3.53 -12.63 4.03
CA VAL A 48 4.76 -11.85 4.20
C VAL A 48 4.42 -10.50 4.81
N ARG A 49 5.16 -10.13 5.85
CA ARG A 49 5.11 -8.81 6.48
C ARG A 49 6.47 -8.14 6.35
N TYR A 50 6.50 -6.94 5.79
CA TYR A 50 7.73 -6.20 5.56
C TYR A 50 7.51 -4.70 5.60
N HIS A 51 8.60 -3.95 5.72
CA HIS A 51 8.59 -2.50 5.59
C HIS A 51 8.75 -2.09 4.12
N ILE A 52 7.86 -1.23 3.62
CA ILE A 52 7.77 -0.86 2.20
C ILE A 52 9.02 -0.15 1.66
N CYS A 53 9.83 0.45 2.55
CA CYS A 53 11.09 1.07 2.15
C CYS A 53 12.19 0.04 1.87
N GLU A 54 12.11 -1.15 2.45
CA GLU A 54 13.12 -2.21 2.31
C GLU A 54 12.72 -3.20 1.21
N TYR A 55 11.47 -3.67 1.25
CA TYR A 55 10.96 -4.69 0.34
C TYR A 55 9.67 -4.24 -0.38
N THR A 56 9.41 -4.82 -1.55
CA THR A 56 8.12 -4.73 -2.25
C THR A 56 7.63 -6.12 -2.62
N LEU A 57 6.31 -6.29 -2.73
CA LEU A 57 5.74 -7.56 -3.16
C LEU A 57 6.32 -8.00 -4.51
N GLU A 58 6.46 -7.06 -5.44
CA GLU A 58 7.03 -7.32 -6.77
C GLU A 58 8.46 -7.85 -6.69
N SER A 59 9.31 -7.24 -5.86
CA SER A 59 10.71 -7.68 -5.71
C SER A 59 10.81 -9.09 -5.10
N LEU A 60 9.97 -9.40 -4.11
CA LEU A 60 9.93 -10.72 -3.47
C LEU A 60 9.43 -11.78 -4.45
N GLU A 61 8.36 -11.50 -5.18
CA GLU A 61 7.82 -12.42 -6.19
C GLU A 61 8.78 -12.64 -7.35
N MET A 62 9.47 -11.60 -7.82
CA MET A 62 10.50 -11.74 -8.86
C MET A 62 11.70 -12.56 -8.38
N ALA A 63 12.12 -12.36 -7.12
CA ALA A 63 13.18 -13.17 -6.52
C ALA A 63 12.77 -14.64 -6.45
N LEU A 64 11.56 -14.94 -5.97
CA LEU A 64 11.01 -16.30 -5.94
C LEU A 64 10.91 -16.89 -7.36
N ALA A 65 10.40 -16.14 -8.33
CA ALA A 65 10.31 -16.61 -9.71
C ALA A 65 11.69 -16.93 -10.31
N SER A 66 12.72 -16.12 -10.02
CA SER A 66 14.10 -16.36 -10.47
C SER A 66 14.74 -17.61 -9.84
N GLN A 67 14.28 -18.00 -8.65
CA GLN A 67 14.68 -19.23 -7.97
C GLN A 67 13.87 -20.46 -8.43
N GLY A 68 12.98 -20.30 -9.41
CA GLY A 68 12.20 -21.39 -10.00
C GLY A 68 10.90 -21.71 -9.25
N PHE A 69 10.38 -20.80 -8.43
CA PHE A 69 9.04 -20.93 -7.86
C PHE A 69 7.96 -20.49 -8.85
N HIS A 70 6.84 -21.21 -8.83
CA HIS A 70 5.67 -20.98 -9.66
C HIS A 70 4.57 -20.34 -8.81
N LEU A 71 4.34 -19.06 -9.04
CA LEU A 71 3.28 -18.29 -8.40
C LEU A 71 1.95 -18.49 -9.13
N ASP A 72 0.84 -18.32 -8.41
CA ASP A 72 -0.48 -18.44 -9.01
C ASP A 72 -0.69 -17.37 -10.11
N ASN A 73 -1.02 -17.84 -11.30
CA ASN A 73 -1.15 -17.04 -12.50
C ASN A 73 -2.60 -16.88 -12.96
N SER A 74 -3.57 -17.21 -12.10
CA SER A 74 -4.98 -16.88 -12.32
C SER A 74 -5.16 -15.38 -12.55
N LEU A 75 -6.19 -15.02 -13.34
CA LEU A 75 -6.45 -13.62 -13.70
C LEU A 75 -6.67 -12.75 -12.45
N LEU A 76 -7.41 -13.27 -11.46
CA LEU A 76 -7.70 -12.58 -10.21
C LEU A 76 -6.41 -12.31 -9.42
N SER A 77 -5.53 -13.31 -9.29
CA SER A 77 -4.24 -13.13 -8.61
C SER A 77 -3.34 -12.13 -9.32
N LYS A 78 -3.31 -12.13 -10.66
CA LYS A 78 -2.57 -11.12 -11.43
C LYS A 78 -3.09 -9.70 -11.18
N LEU A 79 -4.41 -9.51 -11.14
CA LEU A 79 -5.01 -8.21 -10.85
C LEU A 79 -4.72 -7.73 -9.43
N ARG A 80 -4.85 -8.62 -8.43
CA ARG A 80 -4.52 -8.31 -7.03
C ARG A 80 -3.05 -7.90 -6.88
N ARG A 81 -2.15 -8.62 -7.53
CA ARG A 81 -0.71 -8.31 -7.57
C ARG A 81 -0.43 -6.98 -8.24
N ALA A 82 -0.99 -6.73 -9.44
CA ALA A 82 -0.81 -5.47 -10.14
C ALA A 82 -1.27 -4.25 -9.31
N LEU A 83 -2.40 -4.38 -8.61
CA LEU A 83 -2.88 -3.34 -7.70
C LEU A 83 -1.92 -3.11 -6.52
N ALA A 84 -1.40 -4.19 -5.92
CA ALA A 84 -0.41 -4.10 -4.85
C ALA A 84 0.87 -3.42 -5.35
N TYR A 85 1.40 -3.82 -6.51
CA TYR A 85 2.61 -3.25 -7.10
C TYR A 85 2.46 -1.77 -7.39
N PHE A 86 1.35 -1.39 -8.01
CA PHE A 86 1.06 0.01 -8.28
C PHE A 86 1.00 0.82 -6.97
N SER A 87 0.21 0.38 -6.00
CA SER A 87 0.02 1.09 -4.73
C SER A 87 1.35 1.25 -3.97
N GLU A 88 2.14 0.19 -3.93
CA GLU A 88 3.46 0.15 -3.30
C GLU A 88 4.46 1.07 -4.01
N SER A 89 4.47 1.07 -5.35
CA SER A 89 5.32 1.94 -6.13
C SER A 89 5.00 3.42 -5.90
N VAL A 90 3.71 3.78 -5.83
CA VAL A 90 3.25 5.15 -5.55
C VAL A 90 3.63 5.53 -4.11
N GLN A 91 3.39 4.63 -3.16
CA GLN A 91 3.74 4.88 -1.77
C GLN A 91 5.24 5.12 -1.58
N ARG A 92 6.12 4.31 -2.19
CA ARG A 92 7.58 4.54 -2.12
C ARG A 92 7.98 5.87 -2.73
N ARG A 93 7.40 6.24 -3.89
CA ARG A 93 7.65 7.55 -4.51
C ARG A 93 7.23 8.70 -3.58
N ASN A 94 6.07 8.59 -2.94
CA ASN A 94 5.59 9.61 -2.00
C ASN A 94 6.45 9.71 -0.73
N VAL A 95 6.97 8.59 -0.24
CA VAL A 95 7.91 8.57 0.90
C VAL A 95 9.25 9.19 0.51
N ALA A 96 9.73 8.96 -0.71
CA ALA A 96 10.98 9.53 -1.21
C ALA A 96 10.87 11.03 -1.58
N ALA A 97 9.67 11.49 -1.96
CA ALA A 97 9.39 12.85 -2.38
C ALA A 97 9.09 13.80 -1.20
N ASP A 98 9.87 13.72 -0.11
CA ASP A 98 9.67 14.44 1.15
C ASP A 98 9.08 15.87 1.01
N GLU A 99 8.10 16.17 1.87
CA GLU A 99 7.17 17.32 1.91
C GLU A 99 6.35 17.65 0.64
N PRO A 100 5.00 17.71 0.72
CA PRO A 100 4.21 18.33 -0.34
C PRO A 100 4.59 19.81 -0.43
N ASP A 101 4.84 20.31 -1.64
CA ASP A 101 5.08 21.74 -1.89
C ASP A 101 3.94 22.55 -1.26
N ILE A 102 4.22 23.19 -0.11
CA ILE A 102 3.27 23.92 0.74
C ILE A 102 2.54 25.02 -0.07
N LYS A 103 3.12 25.44 -1.20
CA LYS A 103 2.51 26.37 -2.15
C LYS A 103 1.17 25.88 -2.69
N SER A 104 0.98 24.57 -2.84
CA SER A 104 -0.30 24.00 -3.29
C SER A 104 -1.41 24.22 -2.25
N GLN A 105 -1.13 24.03 -0.96
CA GLN A 105 -2.12 24.22 0.12
C GLN A 105 -2.56 25.68 0.22
N GLN A 106 -1.64 26.65 0.09
CA GLN A 106 -2.02 28.07 0.09
C GLN A 106 -2.89 28.43 -1.13
N ALA A 107 -2.64 27.83 -2.29
CA ALA A 107 -3.50 28.02 -3.46
C ALA A 107 -4.91 27.43 -3.23
N PHE A 108 -5.01 26.24 -2.63
CA PHE A 108 -6.30 25.63 -2.26
C PHE A 108 -7.04 26.43 -1.19
N ILE A 109 -6.35 26.97 -0.17
CA ILE A 109 -6.95 27.85 0.85
C ILE A 109 -7.50 29.11 0.18
N ASN A 110 -6.71 29.78 -0.68
CA ASN A 110 -7.15 30.98 -1.39
C ASN A 110 -8.34 30.72 -2.31
N VAL A 111 -8.40 29.56 -2.97
CA VAL A 111 -9.55 29.18 -3.81
C VAL A 111 -10.76 28.83 -2.95
N TYR A 112 -10.57 28.09 -1.86
CA TYR A 112 -11.62 27.75 -0.90
C TYR A 112 -12.22 28.98 -0.23
N GLU A 113 -11.42 29.97 0.15
CA GLU A 113 -11.89 31.25 0.70
C GLU A 113 -12.62 32.11 -0.33
N ARG A 114 -12.29 31.97 -1.62
CA ARG A 114 -12.94 32.71 -2.72
C ARG A 114 -14.23 32.07 -3.22
N HIS A 115 -14.54 30.84 -2.82
CA HIS A 115 -15.83 30.25 -3.11
C HIS A 115 -16.88 30.79 -2.12
N LEU A 116 -17.95 31.38 -2.65
CA LEU A 116 -19.15 31.69 -1.86
C LEU A 116 -19.78 30.39 -1.38
N HIS A 117 -19.38 29.95 -0.19
CA HIS A 117 -20.10 28.93 0.54
C HIS A 117 -21.46 29.53 0.94
N GLY A 118 -22.55 28.83 0.64
CA GLY A 118 -23.93 29.27 0.95
C GLY A 118 -24.23 29.41 2.45
N ASP A 119 -23.25 29.12 3.30
CA ASP A 119 -23.31 29.21 4.76
C ASP A 119 -22.72 30.53 5.29
N ARG A 120 -22.33 31.44 4.39
CA ARG A 120 -21.98 32.81 4.77
C ARG A 120 -23.26 33.58 5.06
N ASP A 121 -23.68 33.54 6.32
CA ASP A 121 -24.76 34.37 6.82
C ASP A 121 -24.29 35.84 6.91
N ASP A 122 -24.52 36.59 5.84
CA ASP A 122 -24.28 38.05 5.79
C ASP A 122 -25.37 38.84 6.56
N THR A 123 -26.21 38.20 7.38
CA THR A 123 -27.22 38.90 8.20
C THR A 123 -26.52 39.87 9.17
N PRO A 124 -26.78 41.19 9.06
CA PRO A 124 -26.23 42.18 9.97
C PRO A 124 -26.63 41.89 11.42
N GLU A 125 -25.74 42.16 12.40
CA GLU A 125 -26.02 41.90 13.83
C GLU A 125 -27.31 42.55 14.32
N GLU A 126 -27.65 43.71 13.76
CA GLU A 126 -28.87 44.49 14.05
C GLU A 126 -30.16 43.70 13.79
N TRP A 127 -30.12 42.68 12.92
CA TRP A 127 -31.27 41.88 12.52
C TRP A 127 -31.36 40.55 13.28
N ARG A 128 -30.33 40.17 14.05
CA ARG A 128 -30.30 38.93 14.84
C ARG A 128 -31.11 39.01 16.15
N GLY A 129 -31.51 40.21 16.57
CA GLY A 129 -32.15 40.48 17.86
C GLY A 129 -33.67 40.70 17.85
N TYR A 130 -34.32 40.72 16.68
CA TYR A 130 -35.78 40.88 16.62
C TYR A 130 -36.49 39.54 16.84
N LYS A 131 -37.31 39.46 17.89
CA LYS A 131 -38.22 38.35 18.18
C LYS A 131 -39.64 38.88 18.30
#